data_AF-A0A2T0MZM5-F1
#
_entry.id   AF-A0A2T0MZM5-F1
#
_cell.length_a   1.000
_cell.length_b   1.000
_cell.length_c   1.000
_cell.angle_alpha   90.00
_cell.angle_beta   90.00
_cell.angle_gamma   90.00
#
_symmetry.space_group_name_H-M   'P 1'
#
loop_
_entity.id
_entity.type
_entity.pdbx_description
1 polymer ?
#
loop_
_entity_poly.entity_id
_entity_poly.type
_entity_poly.pdbx_seq_one_letter_code
_entity_poly.pdbx_strand_id
1 'polypeptide(L)'
;MTMTERPDLAAELRAAILSADPRLSKFSPLRRILTYDDFNSGAHGWTELLGNYNGNGDLSTVDDHMRDFRPPQLSNCSFFDIGSHGAMTGSYALKLATRPYEGHTATAIRRLTMSGRGLLQIEAYFTFKAEATVDGSAGDQFGDVTWDGNLHPSEAQFGCFTVATDLCGDGGLRYHTVARYLNTTLDNTLSRQWVYPTVPEPTPREHLEGKVKLAYGADFTAPNPEDWQPFGEPQELCYNEVPTKVNWHYLRWVIDTGARRSVELQVNDRVMDMSSIPVPPYEERYDSLENLLNFYFSVRTHSSVRNFLFLDSVLISTEW
;
A
#
# COMPACT_ATOMS: atom_id res chain seq x y z
N MET A 1 6.16 -8.18 -49.79
CA MET A 1 6.55 -9.16 -48.74
C MET A 1 7.19 -8.33 -47.64
N THR A 2 6.39 -7.96 -46.66
CA THR A 2 6.78 -7.08 -45.55
C THR A 2 7.75 -7.82 -44.64
N MET A 3 8.87 -7.18 -44.32
CA MET A 3 9.81 -7.66 -43.32
C MET A 3 9.05 -7.83 -42.01
N THR A 4 8.73 -9.07 -41.68
CA THR A 4 8.27 -9.47 -40.36
C THR A 4 9.43 -9.15 -39.43
N GLU A 5 9.25 -8.17 -38.54
CA GLU A 5 10.20 -7.90 -37.46
C GLU A 5 10.44 -9.23 -36.75
N ARG A 6 11.70 -9.70 -36.77
CA ARG A 6 12.07 -10.88 -36.00
C ARG A 6 11.80 -10.53 -34.54
N PRO A 7 11.05 -11.35 -33.80
CA PRO A 7 10.84 -11.09 -32.39
C PRO A 7 12.19 -11.06 -31.67
N ASP A 8 12.28 -10.19 -30.67
CA ASP A 8 13.47 -10.08 -29.83
C ASP A 8 13.62 -11.38 -29.04
N LEU A 9 14.50 -12.27 -29.54
CA LEU A 9 14.79 -13.57 -28.94
C LEU A 9 15.14 -13.45 -27.45
N ALA A 10 15.78 -12.34 -27.02
CA ALA A 10 16.09 -12.13 -25.61
C ALA A 10 14.82 -11.91 -24.78
N ALA A 11 13.86 -11.14 -25.31
CA ALA A 11 12.57 -10.92 -24.67
C ALA A 11 11.74 -12.22 -24.60
N GLU A 12 11.73 -13.02 -25.67
CA GLU A 12 11.03 -14.32 -25.70
C GLU A 12 11.64 -15.32 -24.69
N LEU A 13 12.96 -15.44 -24.65
CA LEU A 13 13.65 -16.31 -23.69
C LEU A 13 13.38 -15.88 -22.26
N ARG A 14 13.41 -14.56 -21.98
CA ARG A 14 13.06 -14.02 -20.66
C ARG A 14 11.62 -14.36 -20.29
N ALA A 15 10.67 -14.16 -21.20
CA ALA A 15 9.27 -14.48 -20.96
C ALA A 15 9.08 -15.98 -20.69
N ALA A 16 9.77 -16.86 -21.44
CA ALA A 16 9.74 -18.30 -21.23
C ALA A 16 10.30 -18.72 -19.85
N ILE A 17 11.44 -18.13 -19.43
CA ILE A 17 12.03 -18.40 -18.12
C ILE A 17 11.10 -17.95 -16.99
N LEU A 18 10.52 -16.75 -17.08
CA LEU A 18 9.58 -16.25 -16.07
C LEU A 18 8.30 -17.08 -16.00
N SER A 19 7.78 -17.49 -17.16
CA SER A 19 6.56 -18.31 -17.23
C SER A 19 6.77 -19.73 -16.72
N ALA A 20 8.02 -20.22 -16.71
CA ALA A 20 8.37 -21.55 -16.21
C ALA A 20 8.50 -21.62 -14.67
N ASP A 21 8.61 -20.48 -13.98
CA ASP A 21 8.59 -20.43 -12.51
C ASP A 21 7.21 -19.97 -12.01
N PRO A 22 6.36 -20.85 -11.45
CA PRO A 22 5.03 -20.50 -10.96
C PRO A 22 5.01 -19.37 -9.93
N ARG A 23 6.13 -19.14 -9.22
CA ARG A 23 6.26 -18.05 -8.25
C ARG A 23 6.33 -16.68 -8.92
N LEU A 24 6.89 -16.64 -10.13
CA LEU A 24 7.13 -15.42 -10.91
C LEU A 24 6.13 -15.26 -12.07
N SER A 25 5.59 -16.35 -12.61
CA SER A 25 4.70 -16.35 -13.78
C SER A 25 3.37 -15.60 -13.56
N LYS A 26 3.04 -15.33 -12.31
CA LYS A 26 1.87 -14.54 -11.88
C LYS A 26 2.11 -13.02 -11.91
N PHE A 27 3.34 -12.59 -12.17
CA PHE A 27 3.75 -11.20 -12.28
C PHE A 27 4.09 -10.84 -13.73
N SER A 28 4.14 -9.55 -14.02
CA SER A 28 4.54 -8.98 -15.31
C SER A 28 5.69 -7.97 -15.13
N PRO A 29 6.87 -8.41 -14.64
CA PRO A 29 7.94 -7.51 -14.19
C PRO A 29 8.66 -6.79 -15.32
N LEU A 30 9.14 -5.57 -15.03
CA LEU A 30 10.12 -4.85 -15.85
C LEU A 30 11.41 -5.66 -16.00
N ARG A 31 12.23 -5.31 -17.00
CA ARG A 31 13.35 -6.15 -17.48
C ARG A 31 14.24 -6.72 -16.38
N ARG A 32 14.51 -5.96 -15.31
CA ARG A 32 15.34 -6.38 -14.18
C ARG A 32 14.48 -6.50 -12.92
N ILE A 33 14.44 -7.69 -12.32
CA ILE A 33 13.86 -7.88 -10.99
C ILE A 33 14.91 -7.48 -9.96
N LEU A 34 14.60 -6.53 -9.09
CA LEU A 34 15.45 -6.17 -7.95
C LEU A 34 15.22 -7.12 -6.78
N THR A 35 13.96 -7.43 -6.51
CA THR A 35 13.56 -8.24 -5.36
C THR A 35 12.28 -9.02 -5.67
N TYR A 36 12.19 -10.19 -5.06
CA TYR A 36 10.96 -10.98 -4.97
C TYR A 36 10.81 -11.44 -3.52
N ASP A 37 9.85 -10.85 -2.83
CA ASP A 37 9.61 -11.08 -1.40
C ASP A 37 8.53 -12.13 -1.24
N ASP A 38 8.95 -13.38 -1.03
CA ASP A 38 8.05 -14.46 -0.65
C ASP A 38 7.95 -14.54 0.88
N PHE A 39 6.83 -14.08 1.43
CA PHE A 39 6.64 -13.99 2.87
C PHE A 39 6.55 -15.35 3.59
N ASN A 40 6.54 -16.47 2.86
CA ASN A 40 6.75 -17.80 3.43
C ASN A 40 8.18 -18.00 3.96
N SER A 41 9.13 -17.19 3.52
CA SER A 41 10.56 -17.31 3.88
C SER A 41 11.09 -16.18 4.76
N GLY A 42 10.24 -15.22 5.16
CA GLY A 42 10.62 -14.13 6.05
C GLY A 42 10.04 -12.78 5.64
N ALA A 43 10.41 -11.72 6.36
CA ALA A 43 9.89 -10.38 6.13
C ALA A 43 10.63 -9.59 5.03
N HIS A 44 11.74 -10.10 4.47
CA HIS A 44 12.47 -9.51 3.33
C HIS A 44 12.84 -8.02 3.45
N GLY A 45 13.03 -7.53 4.68
CA GLY A 45 13.37 -6.14 4.97
C GLY A 45 12.16 -5.20 5.11
N TRP A 46 10.93 -5.73 5.03
CA TRP A 46 9.74 -5.01 5.45
C TRP A 46 9.72 -4.87 6.97
N THR A 47 9.57 -3.63 7.44
CA THR A 47 9.55 -3.29 8.86
C THR A 47 8.52 -2.20 9.12
N GLU A 48 8.26 -1.91 10.39
CA GLU A 48 7.45 -0.78 10.81
C GLU A 48 8.03 0.54 10.29
N LEU A 49 7.17 1.40 9.74
CA LEU A 49 7.48 2.82 9.67
C LEU A 49 7.25 3.42 11.05
N LEU A 50 8.32 3.81 11.73
CA LEU A 50 8.24 4.55 12.99
C LEU A 50 8.82 5.95 12.78
N GLY A 51 8.20 6.93 13.42
CA GLY A 51 8.66 8.32 13.41
C GLY A 51 10.06 8.47 14.01
N ASN A 52 10.73 9.55 13.63
CA ASN A 52 12.01 9.89 14.23
C ASN A 52 11.79 10.18 15.73
N TYR A 53 12.61 9.56 16.58
CA TYR A 53 12.80 9.99 17.96
C TYR A 53 13.90 11.07 18.00
N ASN A 54 14.10 11.69 19.16
CA ASN A 54 15.13 12.73 19.29
C ASN A 54 16.54 12.18 18.98
N GLY A 55 17.50 13.06 18.73
CA GLY A 55 18.89 12.66 18.43
C GLY A 55 19.61 11.88 19.55
N ASN A 56 18.96 11.66 20.70
CA ASN A 56 19.50 10.94 21.86
C ASN A 56 18.94 9.52 22.01
N GLY A 57 18.07 9.06 21.11
CA GLY A 57 17.50 7.70 21.23
C GLY A 57 16.27 7.59 22.13
N ASP A 58 15.63 8.70 22.50
CA ASP A 58 14.48 8.68 23.42
C ASP A 58 13.17 8.37 22.69
N LEU A 59 12.71 7.12 22.79
CA LEU A 59 11.46 6.67 22.20
C LEU A 59 10.22 7.40 22.75
N SER A 60 10.31 8.08 23.90
CA SER A 60 9.18 8.85 24.44
C SER A 60 8.87 10.09 23.60
N THR A 61 9.79 10.52 22.73
CA THR A 61 9.62 11.67 21.85
C THR A 61 9.14 11.31 20.45
N VAL A 62 8.78 10.04 20.20
CA VAL A 62 8.14 9.66 18.93
C VAL A 62 6.81 10.41 18.82
N ASP A 63 6.55 10.98 17.64
CA ASP A 63 5.35 11.77 17.39
C ASP A 63 4.06 11.00 17.74
N ASP A 64 3.10 11.72 18.33
CA ASP A 64 1.88 11.13 18.90
C ASP A 64 1.13 10.25 17.90
N HIS A 65 1.05 10.69 16.64
CA HIS A 65 0.36 9.97 15.58
C HIS A 65 1.04 8.66 15.15
N MET A 66 2.38 8.54 15.26
CA MET A 66 3.14 7.34 14.86
C MET A 66 3.48 6.41 16.02
N ARG A 67 3.35 6.87 17.27
CA ARG A 67 3.83 6.15 18.47
C ARG A 67 3.26 4.73 18.66
N ASP A 68 2.15 4.42 18.00
CA ASP A 68 1.50 3.11 18.02
C ASP A 68 1.21 2.59 16.62
N PHE A 69 1.98 3.00 15.61
CA PHE A 69 2.04 2.23 14.37
C PHE A 69 2.43 0.80 14.74
N ARG A 70 1.80 -0.16 14.06
CA ARG A 70 2.02 -1.58 14.39
C ARG A 70 3.00 -2.16 13.37
N PRO A 71 4.03 -2.89 13.82
CA PRO A 71 4.95 -3.53 12.91
C PRO A 71 4.19 -4.56 12.05
N PRO A 72 4.61 -4.76 10.79
CA PRO A 72 4.09 -5.85 9.99
C PRO A 72 4.39 -7.20 10.64
N GLN A 73 3.49 -8.15 10.42
CA GLN A 73 3.60 -9.50 10.96
C GLN A 73 3.67 -10.50 9.82
N LEU A 74 4.35 -11.62 10.02
CA LEU A 74 4.15 -12.81 9.17
C LEU A 74 3.01 -13.61 9.78
N SER A 75 1.91 -13.71 9.06
CA SER A 75 0.68 -14.32 9.56
C SER A 75 -0.02 -15.09 8.44
N ASN A 76 -0.72 -16.14 8.81
CA ASN A 76 -1.79 -16.66 7.97
C ASN A 76 -3.01 -15.72 8.02
N CYS A 77 -3.97 -15.91 7.13
CA CYS A 77 -5.26 -15.23 7.20
C CYS A 77 -6.16 -15.96 8.20
N SER A 78 -6.13 -15.55 9.47
CA SER A 78 -6.89 -16.18 10.55
C SER A 78 -8.35 -15.72 10.61
N PHE A 79 -9.24 -16.67 10.87
CA PHE A 79 -10.68 -16.52 11.02
C PHE A 79 -11.17 -17.27 12.26
N PHE A 80 -12.23 -16.80 12.90
CA PHE A 80 -12.72 -17.39 14.15
C PHE A 80 -13.48 -18.71 13.94
N ASP A 81 -14.13 -18.89 12.78
CA ASP A 81 -15.02 -20.00 12.45
C ASP A 81 -14.34 -21.08 11.59
N ILE A 82 -13.55 -20.68 10.59
CA ILE A 82 -12.89 -21.60 9.65
C ILE A 82 -11.41 -21.82 9.96
N GLY A 83 -10.89 -21.22 11.03
CA GLY A 83 -9.50 -21.35 11.44
C GLY A 83 -8.54 -20.57 10.53
N SER A 84 -7.56 -21.25 9.95
CA SER A 84 -6.46 -20.61 9.19
C SER A 84 -6.65 -20.76 7.69
N HIS A 85 -6.68 -19.63 6.98
CA HIS A 85 -6.58 -19.60 5.53
C HIS A 85 -5.16 -19.23 5.11
N GLY A 86 -4.65 -19.92 4.08
CA GLY A 86 -3.31 -19.66 3.54
C GLY A 86 -3.19 -18.31 2.83
N ALA A 87 -1.96 -17.93 2.51
CA ALA A 87 -1.69 -16.92 1.50
C ALA A 87 -2.01 -17.47 0.09
N MET A 88 -1.90 -16.64 -0.94
CA MET A 88 -2.17 -17.06 -2.33
C MET A 88 -1.19 -18.15 -2.82
N THR A 89 0.08 -18.08 -2.41
CA THR A 89 1.16 -19.00 -2.83
C THR A 89 1.67 -19.89 -1.69
N GLY A 90 1.18 -19.72 -0.46
CA GLY A 90 1.65 -20.49 0.68
C GLY A 90 0.85 -20.32 1.97
N SER A 91 1.53 -20.37 3.11
CA SER A 91 0.91 -20.27 4.44
C SER A 91 0.94 -18.86 5.02
N TYR A 92 2.00 -18.10 4.74
CA TYR A 92 2.24 -16.80 5.35
C TYR A 92 2.11 -15.65 4.35
N ALA A 93 1.51 -14.57 4.82
CA ALA A 93 1.45 -13.27 4.18
C ALA A 93 2.04 -12.22 5.14
N LEU A 94 2.53 -11.11 4.59
CA LEU A 94 2.81 -9.92 5.38
C LEU A 94 1.47 -9.28 5.77
N LYS A 95 1.18 -9.22 7.07
CA LYS A 95 -0.04 -8.66 7.62
C LYS A 95 0.24 -7.30 8.24
N LEU A 96 -0.52 -6.31 7.80
CA LEU A 96 -0.74 -5.06 8.51
C LEU A 96 -2.07 -5.14 9.26
N ALA A 97 -2.08 -4.62 10.50
CA ALA A 97 -3.24 -4.70 11.36
C ALA A 97 -3.39 -3.41 12.16
N THR A 98 -4.52 -2.73 11.99
CA THR A 98 -4.85 -1.58 12.82
C THR A 98 -5.27 -2.01 14.24
N ARG A 99 -5.31 -1.05 15.16
CA ARG A 99 -6.11 -1.14 16.38
C ARG A 99 -7.58 -0.85 16.10
N PRO A 100 -8.49 -1.28 17.00
CA PRO A 100 -9.91 -0.93 16.95
C PRO A 100 -10.14 0.53 17.41
N TYR A 101 -9.49 1.48 16.75
CA TYR A 101 -9.57 2.91 17.05
C TYR A 101 -9.62 3.69 15.74
N GLU A 102 -10.59 4.58 15.61
CA GLU A 102 -10.79 5.37 14.39
C GLU A 102 -9.53 6.16 14.03
N GLY A 103 -9.11 6.05 12.78
CA GLY A 103 -7.88 6.66 12.30
C GLY A 103 -6.60 5.98 12.80
N HIS A 104 -6.67 4.79 13.38
CA HIS A 104 -5.45 4.02 13.59
C HIS A 104 -4.89 3.53 12.25
N THR A 105 -3.57 3.70 12.07
CA THR A 105 -2.83 3.29 10.87
C THR A 105 -1.74 2.29 11.24
N ALA A 106 -1.56 1.28 10.41
CA ALA A 106 -0.38 0.42 10.43
C ALA A 106 0.34 0.53 9.08
N THR A 107 1.67 0.70 9.11
CA THR A 107 2.47 0.96 7.91
C THR A 107 3.69 0.05 7.88
N ALA A 108 3.86 -0.69 6.79
CA ALA A 108 5.07 -1.44 6.48
C ALA A 108 5.88 -0.66 5.45
N ILE A 109 7.15 -0.42 5.76
CA ILE A 109 8.11 0.21 4.86
C ILE A 109 9.20 -0.77 4.48
N ARG A 110 9.63 -0.70 3.22
CA ARG A 110 10.86 -1.31 2.72
C ARG A 110 11.77 -0.22 2.19
N ARG A 111 13.06 -0.32 2.53
CA ARG A 111 14.06 0.70 2.21
C ARG A 111 15.16 0.11 1.34
N LEU A 112 15.38 0.70 0.18
CA LEU A 112 16.42 0.37 -0.78
C LEU A 112 17.13 1.67 -1.22
N THR A 113 18.10 1.54 -2.12
CA THR A 113 18.80 2.67 -2.74
C THR A 113 18.77 2.51 -4.25
N MET A 114 18.39 3.57 -4.99
CA MET A 114 18.36 3.57 -6.45
C MET A 114 19.78 3.46 -7.01
N SER A 115 20.05 2.43 -7.81
CA SER A 115 21.32 2.29 -8.56
C SER A 115 21.29 2.96 -9.94
N GLY A 116 20.18 3.61 -10.31
CA GLY A 116 19.95 4.24 -11.60
C GLY A 116 18.58 4.93 -11.65
N ARG A 117 18.14 5.31 -12.86
CA ARG A 117 16.87 6.00 -13.14
C ARG A 117 16.16 5.35 -14.34
N GLY A 118 14.84 5.53 -14.41
CA GLY A 118 13.96 5.03 -15.47
C GLY A 118 12.60 4.61 -14.90
N LEU A 119 11.98 3.60 -15.52
CA LEU A 119 10.78 2.97 -14.96
C LEU A 119 11.07 2.03 -13.77
N LEU A 120 10.35 2.27 -12.69
CA LEU A 120 10.27 1.46 -11.49
C LEU A 120 8.88 0.82 -11.44
N GLN A 121 8.80 -0.45 -11.06
CA GLN A 121 7.54 -1.14 -10.90
C GLN A 121 7.49 -1.94 -9.61
N ILE A 122 6.38 -1.82 -8.90
CA ILE A 122 6.02 -2.68 -7.78
C ILE A 122 4.79 -3.49 -8.13
N GLU A 123 4.83 -4.79 -7.86
CA GLU A 123 3.70 -5.69 -8.01
C GLU A 123 3.45 -6.44 -6.71
N ALA A 124 2.20 -6.67 -6.37
CA ALA A 124 1.82 -7.43 -5.19
C ALA A 124 0.52 -8.19 -5.40
N TYR A 125 0.42 -9.35 -4.75
CA TYR A 125 -0.87 -9.98 -4.49
C TYR A 125 -1.32 -9.56 -3.09
N PHE A 126 -2.50 -8.98 -2.99
CA PHE A 126 -3.03 -8.48 -1.72
C PHE A 126 -4.44 -8.96 -1.44
N THR A 127 -4.82 -8.95 -0.17
CA THR A 127 -6.22 -9.04 0.25
C THR A 127 -6.44 -8.17 1.47
N PHE A 128 -7.69 -7.81 1.74
CA PHE A 128 -8.03 -6.94 2.85
C PHE A 128 -9.36 -7.36 3.45
N LYS A 129 -9.57 -7.01 4.72
CA LYS A 129 -10.84 -7.22 5.43
C LYS A 129 -10.90 -6.41 6.72
N ALA A 130 -12.11 -6.11 7.16
CA ALA A 130 -12.35 -5.76 8.55
C ALA A 130 -12.30 -7.02 9.45
N GLU A 131 -12.05 -6.84 10.73
CA GLU A 131 -12.19 -7.91 11.70
C GLU A 131 -13.63 -8.44 11.73
N ALA A 132 -13.76 -9.77 11.65
CA ALA A 132 -15.04 -10.40 11.81
C ALA A 132 -15.50 -10.22 13.26
N THR A 133 -16.60 -9.51 13.44
CA THR A 133 -17.19 -9.26 14.76
C THR A 133 -18.25 -10.33 15.00
N VAL A 134 -18.18 -10.99 16.16
CA VAL A 134 -19.18 -11.97 16.61
C VAL A 134 -19.85 -11.39 17.84
N ASP A 135 -20.77 -10.47 17.62
CA ASP A 135 -21.56 -9.87 18.68
C ASP A 135 -23.03 -10.05 18.34
N GLY A 136 -23.75 -10.82 19.17
CA GLY A 136 -25.19 -11.05 18.99
C GLY A 136 -26.06 -9.81 19.25
N SER A 137 -25.45 -8.71 19.69
CA SER A 137 -26.07 -7.39 19.81
C SER A 137 -25.67 -6.42 18.69
N ALA A 138 -24.70 -6.78 17.85
CA ALA A 138 -24.38 -5.99 16.67
C ALA A 138 -25.57 -6.04 15.71
N GLY A 139 -26.01 -4.85 15.27
CA GLY A 139 -27.06 -4.77 14.25
C GLY A 139 -26.56 -5.29 12.91
N ASP A 140 -27.50 -5.67 12.05
CA ASP A 140 -27.26 -6.05 10.66
C ASP A 140 -26.90 -4.83 9.78
N GLN A 141 -26.39 -3.74 10.35
CA GLN A 141 -26.08 -2.49 9.65
C GLN A 141 -24.83 -1.82 10.22
N PHE A 142 -24.01 -1.25 9.34
CA PHE A 142 -22.91 -0.36 9.66
C PHE A 142 -22.73 0.67 8.55
N GLY A 143 -22.60 1.95 8.92
CA GLY A 143 -22.60 3.04 7.94
C GLY A 143 -23.86 3.04 7.08
N ASP A 144 -23.67 3.10 5.77
CA ASP A 144 -24.72 3.01 4.75
C ASP A 144 -25.05 1.57 4.31
N VAL A 145 -24.39 0.57 4.89
CA VAL A 145 -24.53 -0.84 4.52
C VAL A 145 -25.40 -1.59 5.50
N THR A 146 -26.52 -2.13 5.00
CA THR A 146 -27.36 -3.11 5.70
C THR A 146 -27.15 -4.49 5.07
N TRP A 147 -27.05 -5.51 5.90
CA TRP A 147 -26.95 -6.90 5.46
C TRP A 147 -28.21 -7.31 4.71
N ASP A 148 -28.02 -7.85 3.51
CA ASP A 148 -29.10 -8.33 2.64
C ASP A 148 -28.80 -9.72 2.04
N GLY A 149 -27.74 -10.37 2.49
CA GLY A 149 -27.24 -11.64 1.95
C GLY A 149 -26.35 -11.53 0.72
N ASN A 150 -26.20 -10.34 0.12
CA ASN A 150 -25.20 -10.09 -0.92
C ASN A 150 -24.10 -9.14 -0.42
N LEU A 151 -24.48 -8.20 0.44
CA LEU A 151 -23.61 -7.20 1.04
C LEU A 151 -23.55 -7.39 2.56
N HIS A 152 -22.36 -7.25 3.13
CA HIS A 152 -22.17 -7.34 4.57
C HIS A 152 -21.67 -6.01 5.14
N PRO A 153 -22.20 -5.56 6.29
CA PRO A 153 -21.75 -4.36 7.00
C PRO A 153 -20.24 -4.27 7.29
N SER A 154 -19.52 -5.40 7.22
CA SER A 154 -18.08 -5.44 7.49
C SER A 154 -17.27 -4.80 6.36
N GLU A 155 -17.86 -4.69 5.16
CA GLU A 155 -17.23 -3.95 4.07
C GLU A 155 -17.14 -2.46 4.40
N ALA A 156 -18.22 -1.86 4.90
CA ALA A 156 -18.20 -0.46 5.37
C ALA A 156 -17.36 -0.24 6.64
N GLN A 157 -16.97 -1.31 7.35
CA GLN A 157 -16.03 -1.22 8.47
C GLN A 157 -14.57 -1.13 8.02
N PHE A 158 -14.27 -1.39 6.74
CA PHE A 158 -12.94 -1.23 6.19
C PHE A 158 -12.73 0.22 5.69
N GLY A 159 -11.72 0.90 6.24
CA GLY A 159 -11.41 2.30 5.97
C GLY A 159 -10.73 2.49 4.62
N CYS A 160 -9.41 2.30 4.59
CA CYS A 160 -8.62 2.40 3.38
C CYS A 160 -7.28 1.65 3.48
N PHE A 161 -6.65 1.44 2.33
CA PHE A 161 -5.24 1.07 2.26
C PHE A 161 -4.49 1.92 1.23
N THR A 162 -3.19 2.09 1.43
CA THR A 162 -2.32 2.91 0.57
C THR A 162 -1.13 2.10 0.09
N VAL A 163 -0.74 2.31 -1.17
CA VAL A 163 0.57 1.95 -1.71
C VAL A 163 1.29 3.25 -2.10
N ALA A 164 2.55 3.37 -1.71
CA ALA A 164 3.29 4.61 -1.91
C ALA A 164 4.80 4.39 -1.99
N THR A 165 5.51 5.39 -2.49
CA THR A 165 6.96 5.46 -2.45
C THR A 165 7.43 6.75 -1.82
N ASP A 166 8.56 6.70 -1.12
CA ASP A 166 9.31 7.86 -0.65
C ASP A 166 10.66 7.85 -1.37
N LEU A 167 10.81 8.78 -2.32
CA LEU A 167 11.93 8.82 -3.25
C LEU A 167 12.71 10.11 -3.05
N CYS A 168 14.02 10.01 -3.17
CA CYS A 168 14.89 11.19 -3.10
C CYS A 168 16.11 11.01 -4.00
N GLY A 169 16.54 12.10 -4.64
CA GLY A 169 17.73 12.14 -5.47
C GLY A 169 17.93 13.50 -6.12
N ASP A 170 18.91 13.59 -7.02
CA ASP A 170 19.19 14.79 -7.81
C ASP A 170 19.53 16.00 -6.92
N GLY A 171 20.42 15.74 -5.94
CA GLY A 171 20.83 16.72 -4.94
C GLY A 171 19.79 16.88 -3.84
N GLY A 172 19.24 15.78 -3.35
CA GLY A 172 18.33 15.79 -2.20
C GLY A 172 16.89 16.20 -2.49
N LEU A 173 16.44 16.22 -3.75
CA LEU A 173 15.03 16.48 -4.06
C LEU A 173 14.20 15.25 -3.69
N ARG A 174 13.41 15.38 -2.62
CA ARG A 174 12.49 14.35 -2.13
C ARG A 174 11.10 14.53 -2.74
N TYR A 175 10.38 13.43 -2.95
CA TYR A 175 8.98 13.43 -3.39
C TYR A 175 8.33 12.07 -3.08
N HIS A 176 7.00 12.07 -2.96
CA HIS A 176 6.21 10.86 -2.74
C HIS A 176 5.28 10.60 -3.91
N THR A 177 5.31 9.41 -4.47
CA THR A 177 4.19 8.93 -5.28
C THR A 177 3.25 8.15 -4.36
N VAL A 178 1.93 8.32 -4.51
CA VAL A 178 0.95 7.74 -3.59
C VAL A 178 -0.32 7.35 -4.35
N ALA A 179 -0.86 6.18 -4.05
CA ALA A 179 -2.19 5.75 -4.45
C ALA A 179 -2.90 5.10 -3.25
N ARG A 180 -4.09 5.58 -2.91
CA ARG A 180 -4.91 5.02 -1.83
C ARG A 180 -6.24 4.52 -2.38
N TYR A 181 -6.60 3.31 -1.98
CA TYR A 181 -7.96 2.81 -2.13
C TYR A 181 -8.78 3.27 -0.93
N LEU A 182 -9.61 4.29 -1.14
CA LEU A 182 -10.55 4.81 -0.16
C LEU A 182 -11.83 3.98 -0.23
N ASN A 183 -11.91 2.94 0.61
CA ASN A 183 -13.09 2.08 0.64
C ASN A 183 -14.29 2.83 1.23
N THR A 184 -14.07 3.57 2.33
CA THR A 184 -15.11 4.37 2.99
C THR A 184 -14.66 5.81 3.26
N THR A 185 -15.61 6.73 3.34
CA THR A 185 -15.39 8.06 3.93
C THR A 185 -15.16 7.94 5.45
N LEU A 186 -14.80 9.04 6.11
CA LEU A 186 -14.68 9.09 7.57
C LEU A 186 -16.04 8.84 8.26
N ASP A 187 -17.16 9.16 7.59
CA ASP A 187 -18.52 8.88 8.08
C ASP A 187 -18.99 7.44 7.79
N ASN A 188 -18.07 6.55 7.39
CA ASN A 188 -18.33 5.15 7.06
C ASN A 188 -19.30 4.89 5.89
N THR A 189 -19.41 5.84 4.95
CA THR A 189 -20.12 5.65 3.68
C THR A 189 -19.19 5.00 2.66
N LEU A 190 -19.66 4.00 1.91
CA LEU A 190 -18.86 3.39 0.85
C LEU A 190 -18.50 4.41 -0.25
N SER A 191 -17.20 4.58 -0.47
CA SER A 191 -16.63 5.41 -1.55
C SER A 191 -16.05 4.55 -2.67
N ARG A 192 -15.30 3.50 -2.31
CA ARG A 192 -14.64 2.55 -3.24
C ARG A 192 -13.86 3.27 -4.35
N GLN A 193 -13.11 4.32 -3.99
CA GLN A 193 -12.48 5.25 -4.92
C GLN A 193 -10.95 5.22 -4.77
N TRP A 194 -10.22 5.27 -5.88
CA TRP A 194 -8.79 5.52 -5.85
C TRP A 194 -8.52 7.03 -5.74
N VAL A 195 -7.66 7.41 -4.80
CA VAL A 195 -7.33 8.80 -4.48
C VAL A 195 -5.82 9.01 -4.33
N TYR A 196 -5.36 10.24 -4.58
CA TYR A 196 -3.98 10.69 -4.41
C TYR A 196 -3.94 11.99 -3.59
N PRO A 197 -2.88 12.26 -2.81
CA PRO A 197 -2.74 13.51 -2.08
C PRO A 197 -2.19 14.61 -2.99
N THR A 198 -2.70 15.83 -2.82
CA THR A 198 -2.24 17.03 -3.54
C THR A 198 -1.11 17.76 -2.83
N VAL A 199 -0.73 17.29 -1.64
CA VAL A 199 0.32 17.84 -0.79
C VAL A 199 1.35 16.76 -0.44
N PRO A 200 2.60 17.13 -0.14
CA PRO A 200 3.56 16.19 0.42
C PRO A 200 3.18 15.81 1.87
N GLU A 201 3.63 14.63 2.30
CA GLU A 201 3.54 14.18 3.70
C GLU A 201 4.32 15.13 4.63
N PRO A 202 3.78 15.53 5.81
CA PRO A 202 4.52 16.35 6.76
C PRO A 202 5.84 15.70 7.18
N THR A 203 6.93 16.48 7.15
CA THR A 203 8.26 15.98 7.50
C THR A 203 8.47 15.89 9.02
N PRO A 204 9.38 15.01 9.47
CA PRO A 204 9.84 15.02 10.87
C PRO A 204 10.51 16.35 11.28
N ARG A 205 11.10 17.08 10.33
CA ARG A 205 11.70 18.39 10.60
C ARG A 205 10.63 19.44 10.90
N GLU A 206 9.56 19.48 10.12
CA GLU A 206 8.43 20.37 10.38
C GLU A 206 7.78 20.10 11.73
N HIS A 207 7.73 18.83 12.14
CA HIS A 207 7.32 18.45 13.50
C HIS A 207 8.28 18.97 14.57
N LEU A 208 9.59 18.76 14.40
CA LEU A 208 10.61 19.25 15.32
C LEU A 208 10.58 20.78 15.46
N GLU A 209 10.32 21.49 14.37
CA GLU A 209 10.20 22.96 14.33
C GLU A 209 8.82 23.46 14.81
N GLY A 210 7.88 22.55 15.11
CA GLY A 210 6.54 22.87 15.59
C GLY A 210 5.62 23.46 14.51
N LYS A 211 5.97 23.35 13.22
CA LYS A 211 5.15 23.79 12.08
C LYS A 211 3.92 22.91 11.90
N VAL A 212 4.07 21.61 12.16
CA VAL A 212 2.99 20.61 12.13
C VAL A 212 3.05 19.80 13.41
N LYS A 213 1.88 19.55 14.03
CA LYS A 213 1.76 18.61 15.14
C LYS A 213 0.52 17.76 14.96
N LEU A 214 0.73 16.55 14.45
CA LEU A 214 -0.36 15.61 14.20
C LEU A 214 -0.82 14.93 15.50
N ALA A 215 -2.13 14.94 15.73
CA ALA A 215 -2.76 14.26 16.85
C ALA A 215 -2.75 12.73 16.67
N TYR A 216 -2.96 12.00 17.75
CA TYR A 216 -3.11 10.55 17.69
C TYR A 216 -4.23 10.15 16.73
N GLY A 217 -3.91 9.26 15.79
CA GLY A 217 -4.84 8.82 14.76
C GLY A 217 -5.03 9.78 13.58
N ALA A 218 -4.29 10.90 13.51
CA ALA A 218 -4.27 11.73 12.30
C ALA A 218 -3.71 10.95 11.10
N ASP A 219 -4.17 11.29 9.90
CA ASP A 219 -3.60 10.75 8.67
C ASP A 219 -2.22 11.35 8.42
N PHE A 220 -1.19 10.53 8.47
CA PHE A 220 0.19 10.98 8.29
C PHE A 220 0.51 11.30 6.83
N THR A 221 -0.20 10.69 5.86
CA THR A 221 0.11 10.88 4.44
C THR A 221 -0.38 12.23 3.92
N ALA A 222 -1.62 12.60 4.26
CA ALA A 222 -2.17 13.93 4.03
C ALA A 222 -3.22 14.23 5.13
N PRO A 223 -2.89 15.08 6.11
CA PRO A 223 -3.71 15.27 7.31
C PRO A 223 -5.09 15.88 7.07
N ASN A 224 -5.21 16.73 6.05
CA ASN A 224 -6.47 17.36 5.69
C ASN A 224 -7.20 16.45 4.67
N PRO A 225 -8.42 15.96 4.98
CA PRO A 225 -9.19 15.10 4.08
C PRO A 225 -9.43 15.71 2.69
N GLU A 226 -9.54 17.04 2.59
CA GLU A 226 -9.78 17.75 1.32
C GLU A 226 -8.57 17.72 0.37
N ASP A 227 -7.39 17.38 0.88
CA ASP A 227 -6.18 17.29 0.06
C ASP A 227 -6.15 16.00 -0.79
N TRP A 228 -7.06 15.06 -0.54
CA TRP A 228 -7.22 13.84 -1.31
C TRP A 228 -8.12 14.07 -2.52
N GLN A 229 -7.60 13.75 -3.71
CA GLN A 229 -8.34 13.91 -4.96
C GLN A 229 -8.51 12.56 -5.68
N PRO A 230 -9.68 12.29 -6.28
CA PRO A 230 -9.93 11.04 -6.97
C PRO A 230 -9.15 10.97 -8.28
N PHE A 231 -8.81 9.75 -8.68
CA PHE A 231 -8.39 9.43 -10.05
C PHE A 231 -9.05 8.15 -10.53
N GLY A 232 -9.45 8.14 -11.80
CA GLY A 232 -10.31 7.09 -12.36
C GLY A 232 -11.71 7.05 -11.74
N GLU A 233 -12.59 6.21 -12.32
CA GLU A 233 -13.91 5.92 -11.75
C GLU A 233 -13.83 5.08 -10.47
N PRO A 234 -14.87 5.08 -9.62
CA PRO A 234 -14.99 4.13 -8.51
C PRO A 234 -14.74 2.69 -8.96
N GLN A 235 -14.10 1.89 -8.10
CA GLN A 235 -13.80 0.48 -8.33
C GLN A 235 -14.23 -0.34 -7.12
N GLU A 236 -15.28 -1.13 -7.30
CA GLU A 236 -15.61 -2.20 -6.35
C GLU A 236 -14.55 -3.31 -6.46
N LEU A 237 -13.93 -3.63 -5.33
CA LEU A 237 -13.05 -4.79 -5.22
C LEU A 237 -13.85 -5.96 -4.68
N CYS A 238 -13.46 -7.19 -5.03
CA CYS A 238 -14.19 -8.37 -4.61
C CYS A 238 -14.06 -8.59 -3.09
N TYR A 239 -15.01 -8.03 -2.35
CA TYR A 239 -15.24 -8.29 -0.94
C TYR A 239 -16.08 -9.57 -0.76
N ASN A 240 -16.03 -10.19 0.42
CA ASN A 240 -16.82 -11.40 0.66
C ASN A 240 -18.19 -11.09 1.28
N GLU A 241 -19.17 -11.91 0.91
CA GLU A 241 -20.52 -11.94 1.48
C GLU A 241 -20.53 -12.10 3.01
N VAL A 242 -19.45 -12.67 3.57
CA VAL A 242 -19.23 -12.81 5.01
C VAL A 242 -17.80 -12.39 5.38
N PRO A 243 -17.57 -11.81 6.57
CA PRO A 243 -16.24 -11.36 7.02
C PRO A 243 -15.25 -12.51 7.30
N THR A 244 -15.66 -13.75 7.07
CA THR A 244 -14.88 -14.96 7.34
C THR A 244 -14.21 -15.57 6.11
N LYS A 245 -14.14 -14.81 5.01
CA LYS A 245 -13.44 -15.19 3.78
C LYS A 245 -12.62 -14.03 3.25
N VAL A 246 -11.63 -14.31 2.39
CA VAL A 246 -10.84 -13.30 1.67
C VAL A 246 -10.69 -13.68 0.19
N ASN A 247 -10.57 -12.69 -0.69
CA ASN A 247 -10.21 -12.87 -2.09
C ASN A 247 -8.89 -12.16 -2.37
N TRP A 248 -8.00 -12.80 -3.15
CA TRP A 248 -6.73 -12.21 -3.53
C TRP A 248 -6.89 -11.35 -4.78
N HIS A 249 -6.24 -10.19 -4.76
CA HIS A 249 -6.22 -9.21 -5.83
C HIS A 249 -4.79 -9.02 -6.30
N TYR A 250 -4.65 -8.69 -7.57
CA TYR A 250 -3.38 -8.31 -8.17
C TYR A 250 -3.25 -6.79 -8.21
N LEU A 251 -2.07 -6.28 -7.86
CA LEU A 251 -1.70 -4.87 -7.99
C LEU A 251 -0.39 -4.78 -8.77
N ARG A 252 -0.33 -3.85 -9.74
CA ARG A 252 0.91 -3.42 -10.41
C ARG A 252 0.92 -1.90 -10.49
N TRP A 253 1.99 -1.28 -10.04
CA TRP A 253 2.14 0.16 -10.07
C TRP A 253 3.48 0.56 -10.67
N VAL A 254 3.42 1.43 -11.67
CA VAL A 254 4.57 1.87 -12.48
C VAL A 254 4.84 3.34 -12.20
N ILE A 255 6.11 3.66 -11.96
CA ILE A 255 6.61 4.99 -11.62
C ILE A 255 7.76 5.32 -12.56
N ASP A 256 7.78 6.54 -13.10
CA ASP A 256 8.94 7.07 -13.81
C ASP A 256 9.75 7.92 -12.85
N THR A 257 10.89 7.38 -12.41
CA THR A 257 11.82 8.04 -11.48
C THR A 257 12.59 9.19 -12.13
N GLY A 258 12.70 9.23 -13.46
CA GLY A 258 13.32 10.34 -14.20
C GLY A 258 12.38 11.52 -14.35
N ALA A 259 11.10 11.25 -14.62
CA ALA A 259 10.04 12.27 -14.66
C ALA A 259 9.42 12.58 -13.29
N ARG A 260 9.76 11.80 -12.25
CA ARG A 260 9.26 11.92 -10.87
C ARG A 260 7.73 11.87 -10.77
N ARG A 261 7.13 10.88 -11.43
CA ARG A 261 5.67 10.73 -11.48
C ARG A 261 5.23 9.27 -11.48
N SER A 262 4.02 9.03 -11.01
CA SER A 262 3.29 7.79 -11.32
C SER A 262 2.98 7.73 -12.82
N VAL A 263 2.99 6.53 -13.39
CA VAL A 263 2.64 6.29 -14.80
C VAL A 263 1.32 5.55 -14.89
N GLU A 264 1.21 4.43 -14.18
CA GLU A 264 0.06 3.53 -14.30
C GLU A 264 -0.17 2.76 -13.00
N LEU A 265 -1.42 2.62 -12.59
CA LEU A 265 -1.84 1.66 -11.56
C LEU A 265 -2.80 0.65 -12.19
N GLN A 266 -2.45 -0.63 -12.12
CA GLN A 266 -3.32 -1.74 -12.43
C GLN A 266 -3.76 -2.44 -11.15
N VAL A 267 -5.05 -2.72 -11.07
CA VAL A 267 -5.65 -3.56 -10.01
C VAL A 267 -6.60 -4.55 -10.65
N ASN A 268 -6.27 -5.84 -10.54
CA ASN A 268 -6.89 -6.93 -11.28
C ASN A 268 -6.87 -6.66 -12.80
N ASP A 269 -8.05 -6.58 -13.43
CA ASP A 269 -8.26 -6.31 -14.85
C ASP A 269 -8.28 -4.81 -15.19
N ARG A 270 -8.35 -3.94 -14.18
CA ARG A 270 -8.48 -2.49 -14.40
C ARG A 270 -7.12 -1.80 -14.40
N VAL A 271 -6.83 -1.10 -15.49
CA VAL A 271 -5.63 -0.28 -15.68
C VAL A 271 -6.01 1.20 -15.67
N MET A 272 -5.33 2.00 -14.85
CA MET A 272 -5.59 3.43 -14.66
C MET A 272 -4.34 4.23 -15.02
N ASP A 273 -4.48 5.18 -15.93
CA ASP A 273 -3.44 6.14 -16.27
C ASP A 273 -3.26 7.14 -15.11
N MET A 274 -2.02 7.27 -14.64
CA MET A 274 -1.63 8.21 -13.58
C MET A 274 -0.66 9.28 -14.09
N SER A 275 -0.32 9.30 -15.38
CA SER A 275 0.75 10.12 -15.95
C SER A 275 0.52 11.64 -15.87
N SER A 276 -0.73 12.05 -15.63
CA SER A 276 -1.17 13.43 -15.43
C SER A 276 -1.36 13.81 -13.95
N ILE A 277 -1.25 12.85 -13.03
CA ILE A 277 -1.41 13.09 -11.60
C ILE A 277 -0.19 13.86 -11.07
N PRO A 278 -0.38 15.03 -10.42
CA PRO A 278 0.72 15.81 -9.90
C PRO A 278 1.39 15.09 -8.73
N VAL A 279 2.71 15.21 -8.66
CA VAL A 279 3.54 14.69 -7.57
C VAL A 279 4.31 15.88 -6.98
N PRO A 280 3.81 16.48 -5.88
CA PRO A 280 4.45 17.65 -5.30
C PRO A 280 5.79 17.26 -4.68
N PRO A 281 6.91 17.92 -5.07
CA PRO A 281 8.18 17.73 -4.37
C PRO A 281 8.17 18.48 -3.03
N TYR A 282 9.05 18.06 -2.12
CA TYR A 282 9.34 18.84 -0.92
C TYR A 282 10.05 20.14 -1.28
N GLU A 283 9.70 21.24 -0.60
CA GLU A 283 10.38 22.52 -0.77
C GLU A 283 11.85 22.46 -0.32
N GLU A 284 12.09 21.78 0.80
CA GLU A 284 13.43 21.60 1.36
C GLU A 284 14.12 20.36 0.80
N ARG A 285 15.42 20.49 0.51
CA ARG A 285 16.26 19.39 0.08
C ARG A 285 16.84 18.63 1.28
N TYR A 286 17.06 17.34 1.08
CA TYR A 286 17.63 16.44 2.08
C TYR A 286 19.09 16.10 1.77
N ASP A 287 19.97 16.31 2.75
CA ASP A 287 21.41 16.06 2.59
C ASP A 287 21.79 14.56 2.65
N SER A 288 21.02 13.74 3.36
CA SER A 288 21.40 12.36 3.71
C SER A 288 20.56 11.27 3.03
N LEU A 289 19.68 11.62 2.10
CA LEU A 289 18.74 10.71 1.42
C LEU A 289 18.97 10.61 -0.08
N GLU A 290 20.17 10.88 -0.57
CA GLU A 290 20.46 10.79 -2.01
C GLU A 290 20.24 9.35 -2.51
N ASN A 291 19.48 9.22 -3.61
CA ASN A 291 19.05 7.95 -4.20
C ASN A 291 18.17 7.08 -3.29
N LEU A 292 17.41 7.66 -2.35
CA LEU A 292 16.44 6.91 -1.54
C LEU A 292 15.40 6.20 -2.41
N LEU A 293 15.18 4.92 -2.15
CA LEU A 293 14.17 4.09 -2.78
C LEU A 293 13.34 3.38 -1.71
N ASN A 294 12.38 4.08 -1.12
CA ASN A 294 11.49 3.47 -0.15
C ASN A 294 10.14 3.14 -0.78
N PHE A 295 9.56 2.03 -0.36
CA PHE A 295 8.18 1.63 -0.65
C PHE A 295 7.45 1.47 0.66
N TYR A 296 6.18 1.83 0.71
CA TYR A 296 5.35 1.46 1.84
C TYR A 296 3.94 1.06 1.45
N PHE A 297 3.39 0.16 2.25
CA PHE A 297 1.97 -0.15 2.30
C PHE A 297 1.43 0.30 3.65
N SER A 298 0.24 0.87 3.68
CA SER A 298 -0.46 1.18 4.92
C SER A 298 -1.91 0.72 4.88
N VAL A 299 -2.47 0.43 6.04
CA VAL A 299 -3.90 0.20 6.25
C VAL A 299 -4.37 1.10 7.37
N ARG A 300 -5.55 1.69 7.18
CA ARG A 300 -6.14 2.66 8.10
C ARG A 300 -7.61 2.35 8.29
N THR A 301 -8.05 2.30 9.54
CA THR A 301 -9.46 2.10 9.88
C THR A 301 -10.16 3.44 10.06
N HIS A 302 -11.41 3.53 9.60
CA HIS A 302 -12.30 4.67 9.86
C HIS A 302 -13.36 4.32 10.92
N SER A 303 -13.17 3.22 11.65
CA SER A 303 -14.11 2.75 12.66
C SER A 303 -13.40 2.20 13.88
N SER A 304 -14.17 1.80 14.89
CA SER A 304 -13.69 1.05 16.05
C SER A 304 -13.44 -0.45 15.77
N VAL A 305 -13.39 -0.86 14.50
CA VAL A 305 -13.09 -2.24 14.10
C VAL A 305 -11.68 -2.31 13.51
N ARG A 306 -10.95 -3.38 13.83
CA ARG A 306 -9.62 -3.59 13.25
C ARG A 306 -9.73 -3.81 11.75
N ASN A 307 -8.78 -3.28 11.00
CA ASN A 307 -8.65 -3.53 9.57
C ASN A 307 -7.34 -4.25 9.31
N PHE A 308 -7.39 -5.17 8.36
CA PHE A 308 -6.26 -6.00 7.97
C PHE A 308 -5.98 -5.84 6.48
N LEU A 309 -4.72 -5.61 6.15
CA LEU A 309 -4.20 -5.73 4.80
C LEU A 309 -3.16 -6.85 4.82
N PHE A 310 -3.27 -7.77 3.88
CA PHE A 310 -2.35 -8.89 3.72
C PHE A 310 -1.70 -8.80 2.35
N LEU A 311 -0.38 -8.99 2.30
CA LEU A 311 0.38 -9.11 1.06
C LEU A 311 0.95 -10.54 0.99
N ASP A 312 0.63 -11.28 -0.04
CA ASP A 312 1.15 -12.64 -0.25
C ASP A 312 2.62 -12.61 -0.67
N SER A 313 2.95 -11.70 -1.59
CA SER A 313 4.30 -11.47 -2.07
C SER A 313 4.39 -10.09 -2.71
N VAL A 314 5.60 -9.52 -2.70
CA VAL A 314 5.90 -8.25 -3.37
C VAL A 314 7.08 -8.43 -4.31
N LEU A 315 6.93 -8.01 -5.56
CA LEU A 315 7.99 -7.99 -6.56
C LEU A 315 8.32 -6.54 -6.91
N ILE A 316 9.60 -6.19 -6.88
CA ILE A 316 10.09 -4.87 -7.30
C ILE A 316 11.00 -5.08 -8.51
N SER A 317 10.74 -4.37 -9.60
CA SER A 317 11.51 -4.45 -10.84
C SER A 317 11.80 -3.06 -11.42
N THR A 318 12.86 -2.96 -12.23
CA THR A 318 13.35 -1.72 -12.82
C THR A 318 13.79 -1.89 -14.27
N GLU A 319 13.96 -0.75 -14.93
CA GLU A 319 14.61 -0.63 -16.24
C GLU A 319 16.11 -0.37 -16.19
N TRP A 320 16.79 -0.32 -15.05
CA TRP A 320 18.24 -0.09 -14.96
C TRP A 320 18.93 -1.14 -14.11
#